data_AF-A0A433D3S4-F1
#
_entry.id   AF-A0A433D3S4-F1
#
_cell.length_a   1.000
_cell.length_b   1.000
_cell.length_c   1.000
_cell.angle_alpha   90.00
_cell.angle_beta   90.00
_cell.angle_gamma   90.00
#
_symmetry.space_group_name_H-M   'P 1'
#
loop_
_entity.id
_entity.type
_entity.pdbx_description
1 polymer ?
#
loop_
_entity_poly.entity_id
_entity_poly.type
_entity_poly.pdbx_seq_one_letter_code
_entity_poly.pdbx_strand_id
1 'polypeptide(L)'
;MHRNPRKESPMSRQRQLLLDPYARGASAKALPPHRISPFLFISDSGAAAALPHLIDLGITHIVNLSGCSDFWDTPEKIDKEWARLAKDWEEDPRICPTPPTSDLTQPPYTDRHADAVFARLYQAHSTARPIFNPPAYHSISIPDSPGVSISTHFPDCINFINNARESLGDPEDTSTGARILIHCVQGISRSASIAIAYVMSDQQIGYEPAFRIVKEARPAVWPNVGFRSQLKEFEKTLKLQGDEGGTTRRLWKKFVKPAGSS
;
A
#
# COMPACT_ATOMS: atom_id res chain seq x y z
N MET A 1 28.75 32.49 26.88
CA MET A 1 27.69 31.46 26.86
C MET A 1 27.72 30.73 25.51
N HIS A 2 28.51 29.65 25.40
CA HIS A 2 28.54 28.82 24.19
C HIS A 2 27.43 27.77 24.28
N ARG A 3 26.47 27.81 23.35
CA ARG A 3 25.42 26.78 23.24
C ARG A 3 26.04 25.52 22.63
N ASN A 4 25.99 24.44 23.40
CA ASN A 4 26.39 23.10 23.00
C ASN A 4 25.44 22.58 21.90
N PRO A 5 25.91 22.19 20.71
CA PRO A 5 25.06 21.56 19.71
C PRO A 5 24.65 20.18 20.25
N ARG A 6 23.35 19.99 20.48
CA ARG A 6 22.81 18.70 20.93
C ARG A 6 23.27 17.62 19.95
N LYS A 7 24.03 16.65 20.43
CA LYS A 7 24.32 15.41 19.70
C LYS A 7 22.97 14.76 19.37
N GLU A 8 22.57 14.82 18.11
CA GLU A 8 21.41 14.08 17.61
C GLU A 8 21.66 12.58 17.84
N SER A 9 20.65 11.87 18.33
CA SER A 9 20.77 10.44 18.55
C SER A 9 21.02 9.72 17.21
N PRO A 10 21.79 8.62 17.18
CA PRO A 10 21.98 7.83 15.96
C PRO A 10 20.65 7.41 15.29
N MET A 11 19.60 7.19 16.09
CA MET A 11 18.24 6.89 15.60
C MET A 11 17.57 8.08 14.90
N SER A 12 17.89 9.32 15.28
CA SER A 12 17.36 10.53 14.64
C SER A 12 17.93 10.71 13.23
N ARG A 13 19.23 10.44 13.05
CA ARG A 13 19.91 10.51 11.75
C ARG A 13 19.41 9.45 10.78
N GLN A 14 19.17 8.23 11.24
CA GLN A 14 18.65 7.15 10.40
C GLN A 14 17.19 7.40 9.99
N ARG A 15 16.39 8.03 10.87
CA ARG A 15 15.05 8.54 10.54
C ARG A 15 15.11 9.67 9.50
N GLN A 16 16.06 10.60 9.62
CA GLN A 16 16.25 11.69 8.66
C GLN A 16 16.65 11.17 7.27
N LEU A 17 17.59 10.21 7.20
CA LEU A 17 18.08 9.63 5.95
C LEU A 17 17.04 8.79 5.21
N LEU A 18 16.12 8.13 5.94
CA LEU A 18 14.97 7.41 5.33
C LEU A 18 13.85 8.35 4.86
N LEU A 19 13.81 9.59 5.35
CA LEU A 19 12.82 10.61 4.97
C LEU A 19 13.30 11.51 3.81
N ASP A 20 14.59 11.48 3.48
CA ASP A 20 15.22 12.47 2.59
C ASP A 20 15.03 12.31 1.06
N PRO A 21 14.36 11.27 0.50
CA PRO A 21 13.92 11.32 -0.90
C PRO A 21 12.71 12.25 -1.11
N TYR A 22 11.94 12.55 -0.06
CA TYR A 22 10.66 13.29 -0.13
C TYR A 22 10.76 14.76 0.30
N ALA A 23 11.92 15.21 0.79
CA ALA A 23 12.07 16.52 1.44
C ALA A 23 12.31 17.71 0.50
N ARG A 24 12.36 17.50 -0.82
CA ARG A 24 12.61 18.58 -1.80
C ARG A 24 11.54 18.58 -2.88
N GLY A 25 10.80 19.68 -2.97
CA GLY A 25 9.71 19.94 -3.91
C GLY A 25 10.12 20.00 -5.39
N ALA A 26 10.85 19.01 -5.87
CA ALA A 26 10.78 18.60 -7.26
C ALA A 26 9.44 17.87 -7.46
N SER A 27 8.88 17.96 -8.67
CA SER A 27 7.84 17.02 -9.14
C SER A 27 8.46 15.62 -9.17
N ALA A 28 8.64 15.00 -8.00
CA ALA A 28 9.15 13.65 -7.86
C ALA A 28 8.07 12.76 -8.43
N LYS A 29 8.34 12.15 -9.59
CA LYS A 29 7.47 11.13 -10.20
C LYS A 29 7.10 10.15 -9.08
N ALA A 30 5.81 10.04 -8.79
CA ALA A 30 5.32 9.16 -7.72
C ALA A 30 5.85 7.74 -7.96
N LEU A 31 6.48 7.15 -6.95
CA LEU A 31 6.95 5.77 -7.03
C LEU A 31 5.76 4.80 -6.98
N PRO A 32 5.83 3.66 -7.68
CA PRO A 32 4.74 2.70 -7.65
C PRO A 32 4.57 2.07 -6.24
N PRO A 33 3.37 1.56 -5.93
CA PRO A 33 3.15 0.77 -4.72
C PRO A 33 4.08 -0.43 -4.59
N HIS A 34 4.49 -0.74 -3.36
CA HIS A 34 5.40 -1.84 -3.07
C HIS A 34 4.60 -3.11 -2.78
N ARG A 35 4.99 -4.24 -3.38
CA ARG A 35 4.31 -5.54 -3.25
C ARG A 35 4.71 -6.21 -1.94
N ILE A 36 3.73 -6.54 -1.09
CA ILE A 36 3.91 -7.38 0.12
C ILE A 36 3.63 -8.84 -0.22
N SER A 37 2.56 -9.08 -0.97
CA SER A 37 2.15 -10.42 -1.43
C SER A 37 1.58 -10.31 -2.85
N PRO A 38 1.21 -11.42 -3.51
CA PRO A 38 0.71 -11.38 -4.87
C PRO A 38 -0.42 -10.40 -5.17
N PHE A 39 -1.29 -10.23 -4.18
CA PHE A 39 -2.48 -9.39 -4.23
C PHE A 39 -2.42 -8.15 -3.33
N LEU A 40 -1.41 -8.01 -2.46
CA LEU A 40 -1.35 -6.96 -1.43
C LEU A 40 -0.19 -6.00 -1.63
N PHE A 41 -0.49 -4.69 -1.63
CA PHE A 41 0.45 -3.61 -1.87
C PHE A 41 0.39 -2.56 -0.76
N ILE A 42 1.51 -1.88 -0.51
CA ILE A 42 1.62 -0.77 0.43
C ILE A 42 2.26 0.46 -0.22
N SER A 43 1.72 1.65 0.05
CA SER A 43 2.36 2.90 -0.38
C SER A 43 1.91 4.15 0.40
N ASP A 44 2.30 5.32 -0.12
CA ASP A 44 1.90 6.66 0.30
C ASP A 44 0.78 7.25 -0.57
N SER A 45 0.34 8.47 -0.26
CA SER A 45 -0.75 9.13 -0.98
C SER A 45 -0.36 9.59 -2.38
N GLY A 46 0.93 9.85 -2.63
CA GLY A 46 1.42 10.21 -3.96
C GLY A 46 1.26 9.03 -4.93
N ALA A 47 1.67 7.84 -4.49
CA ALA A 47 1.46 6.61 -5.25
C ALA A 47 -0.02 6.25 -5.42
N ALA A 48 -0.85 6.47 -4.40
CA ALA A 48 -2.30 6.26 -4.49
C ALA A 48 -2.98 7.25 -5.46
N ALA A 49 -2.42 8.45 -5.62
CA ALA A 49 -2.86 9.45 -6.60
C ALA A 49 -2.24 9.22 -7.99
N ALA A 50 -1.39 8.22 -8.19
CA ALA A 50 -0.77 7.95 -9.48
C ALA A 50 -1.58 6.91 -10.27
N LEU A 51 -2.63 7.36 -10.96
CA LEU A 51 -3.52 6.50 -11.75
C LEU A 51 -2.78 5.50 -12.67
N PRO A 52 -1.71 5.87 -13.40
CA PRO A 52 -0.94 4.93 -14.23
C PRO A 52 -0.44 3.69 -13.48
N HIS A 53 0.08 3.89 -12.26
CA HIS A 53 0.58 2.77 -11.44
C HIS A 53 -0.54 1.89 -10.95
N LEU A 54 -1.71 2.46 -10.63
CA LEU A 54 -2.87 1.67 -10.21
C LEU A 54 -3.41 0.81 -11.35
N ILE A 55 -3.42 1.33 -12.57
CA ILE A 55 -3.84 0.60 -13.77
C ILE A 55 -2.86 -0.53 -14.08
N ASP A 56 -1.55 -0.25 -14.09
CA ASP A 56 -0.53 -1.26 -14.38
C ASP A 56 -0.53 -2.39 -13.36
N LEU A 57 -0.72 -2.04 -12.08
CA LEU A 57 -0.85 -3.02 -11.01
C LEU A 57 -2.24 -3.65 -10.92
N GLY A 58 -3.20 -3.26 -11.77
CA GLY A 58 -4.57 -3.78 -11.75
C GLY A 58 -5.29 -3.60 -10.42
N ILE A 59 -5.05 -2.49 -9.70
CA ILE A 59 -5.61 -2.26 -8.37
C ILE A 59 -7.15 -2.21 -8.44
N THR A 60 -7.77 -3.06 -7.63
CA THR A 60 -9.23 -3.25 -7.55
C THR A 60 -9.83 -2.69 -6.26
N HIS A 61 -9.03 -2.62 -5.19
CA HIS A 61 -9.48 -2.22 -3.86
C HIS A 61 -8.42 -1.35 -3.18
N ILE A 62 -8.87 -0.35 -2.42
CA ILE A 62 -7.99 0.59 -1.72
C ILE A 62 -8.43 0.77 -0.27
N VAL A 63 -7.49 0.55 0.66
CA VAL A 63 -7.62 0.93 2.06
C VAL A 63 -6.93 2.28 2.26
N ASN A 64 -7.72 3.34 2.45
CA ASN A 64 -7.24 4.71 2.61
C ASN A 64 -7.24 5.12 4.09
N LEU A 65 -6.06 5.30 4.68
CA LEU A 65 -5.90 5.68 6.10
C LEU A 65 -5.42 7.12 6.28
N SER A 66 -5.42 7.91 5.20
CA SER A 66 -4.79 9.23 5.18
C SER A 66 -5.68 10.34 5.72
N GLY A 67 -7.00 10.17 5.61
CA GLY A 67 -7.98 11.24 5.78
C GLY A 67 -8.09 12.18 4.57
N CYS A 68 -7.29 11.96 3.51
CA CYS A 68 -7.43 12.63 2.22
C CYS A 68 -8.60 12.03 1.41
N SER A 69 -9.06 12.75 0.40
CA SER A 69 -10.10 12.30 -0.53
C SER A 69 -9.70 11.01 -1.24
N ASP A 70 -10.70 10.17 -1.52
CA ASP A 70 -10.54 9.04 -2.41
C ASP A 70 -10.32 9.55 -3.84
N PHE A 71 -9.16 9.23 -4.41
CA PHE A 71 -8.70 9.85 -5.66
C PHE A 71 -9.48 9.35 -6.89
N TRP A 72 -9.91 8.09 -6.87
CA TRP A 72 -10.44 7.36 -8.03
C TRP A 72 -11.75 6.62 -7.74
N ASP A 73 -12.53 7.12 -6.78
CA ASP A 73 -13.83 6.56 -6.37
C ASP A 73 -14.94 6.70 -7.43
N THR A 74 -14.78 7.59 -8.42
CA THR A 74 -15.78 7.77 -9.49
C THR A 74 -15.17 7.69 -10.89
N PRO A 75 -15.95 7.22 -11.90
CA PRO A 75 -15.52 7.21 -13.30
C PRO A 75 -15.10 8.60 -13.80
N GLU A 76 -15.78 9.66 -13.35
CA GLU A 76 -15.51 11.03 -13.82
C GLU A 76 -14.12 11.51 -13.39
N LYS A 77 -13.66 11.17 -12.18
CA LYS A 77 -12.30 11.50 -11.74
C LYS A 77 -11.26 10.78 -12.59
N ILE A 78 -11.50 9.50 -12.89
CA ILE A 78 -10.64 8.66 -13.72
C ILE A 78 -10.58 9.19 -15.16
N ASP A 79 -11.74 9.46 -15.76
CA ASP A 79 -11.85 9.99 -17.12
C ASP A 79 -11.14 11.34 -17.27
N LYS A 80 -11.32 12.22 -16.28
CA LYS A 80 -10.66 13.54 -16.27
C LYS A 80 -9.14 13.41 -16.22
N GLU A 81 -8.62 12.54 -15.35
CA GLU A 81 -7.17 12.31 -15.27
C GLU A 81 -6.65 11.64 -16.53
N TRP A 82 -7.41 10.71 -17.11
CA TRP A 82 -7.04 10.09 -18.37
C TRP A 82 -6.93 11.10 -19.51
N ALA A 83 -7.89 12.02 -19.63
CA ALA A 83 -7.85 13.09 -20.61
C ALA A 83 -6.65 14.02 -20.39
N ARG A 84 -6.30 14.31 -19.13
CA ARG A 84 -5.11 15.09 -18.77
C ARG A 84 -3.83 14.40 -19.24
N LEU A 85 -3.68 13.11 -18.94
CA LEU A 85 -2.51 12.31 -19.34
C LEU A 85 -2.38 12.18 -20.87
N ALA A 86 -3.49 11.98 -21.58
CA ALA A 86 -3.49 11.92 -23.04
C ALA A 86 -2.97 13.22 -23.66
N LYS A 87 -3.42 14.37 -23.14
CA LYS A 87 -2.94 15.68 -23.57
C LYS A 87 -1.44 15.87 -23.31
N ASP A 88 -0.95 15.50 -22.12
CA ASP A 88 0.47 15.58 -21.78
C ASP A 88 1.33 14.74 -22.75
N TRP A 89 0.83 13.58 -23.18
CA TRP A 89 1.52 12.69 -24.12
C TRP A 89 1.56 13.23 -25.57
N GLU A 90 0.56 14.00 -25.99
CA GLU A 90 0.53 14.65 -27.30
C GLU A 90 1.45 15.88 -27.36
N GLU A 91 1.54 16.66 -26.27
CA GLU A 91 2.29 17.91 -26.22
C GLU A 91 3.81 17.72 -26.05
N ASP A 92 4.27 16.65 -25.39
CA ASP A 92 5.70 16.30 -25.34
C ASP A 92 5.91 14.76 -25.30
N PRO A 93 6.30 14.14 -26.42
CA PRO A 93 6.63 12.72 -26.49
C PRO A 93 7.80 12.29 -25.59
N ARG A 94 8.54 13.23 -24.96
CA ARG A 94 9.62 12.97 -23.99
C ARG A 94 9.14 13.00 -22.53
N ILE A 95 7.94 13.54 -22.27
CA ILE A 95 7.23 13.32 -20.99
C ILE A 95 6.75 11.87 -20.93
N CYS A 96 6.53 11.26 -22.10
CA CYS A 96 6.56 9.82 -22.26
C CYS A 96 7.99 9.28 -22.08
N PRO A 97 8.17 8.27 -21.24
CA PRO A 97 9.45 7.61 -21.14
C PRO A 97 9.69 6.75 -22.36
N THR A 98 10.74 7.08 -23.10
CA THR A 98 11.21 6.22 -24.19
C THR A 98 11.58 4.85 -23.63
N PRO A 99 11.19 3.74 -24.27
CA PRO A 99 11.62 2.40 -23.85
C PRO A 99 13.16 2.34 -23.82
N PRO A 100 13.77 1.81 -22.74
CA PRO A 100 15.22 1.84 -22.59
C PRO A 100 15.89 0.93 -23.61
N THR A 101 16.93 1.44 -24.26
CA THR A 101 17.89 0.65 -25.03
C THR A 101 18.61 -0.33 -24.09
N SER A 102 18.23 -1.61 -24.17
CA SER A 102 18.99 -2.86 -23.98
C SER A 102 20.17 -2.95 -22.99
N ASP A 103 20.17 -2.29 -21.82
CA ASP A 103 21.21 -2.50 -20.80
C ASP A 103 20.62 -2.96 -19.45
N LEU A 104 20.84 -4.25 -19.14
CA LEU A 104 20.20 -5.04 -18.09
C LEU A 104 20.99 -5.16 -16.77
N THR A 105 22.02 -4.34 -16.52
CA THR A 105 22.92 -4.56 -15.37
C THR A 105 22.70 -3.63 -14.17
N GLN A 106 21.51 -3.07 -13.93
CA GLN A 106 21.28 -2.04 -12.90
C GLN A 106 20.11 -2.38 -11.93
N PRO A 107 20.13 -1.87 -10.68
CA PRO A 107 19.33 -2.37 -9.56
C PRO A 107 17.80 -2.23 -9.74
N PRO A 108 16.99 -3.04 -9.02
CA PRO A 108 15.64 -3.42 -9.44
C PRO A 108 14.54 -2.35 -9.33
N TYR A 109 14.81 -1.13 -8.87
CA TYR A 109 13.77 -0.11 -8.68
C TYR A 109 14.35 1.30 -8.85
N THR A 110 14.39 1.78 -10.10
CA THR A 110 14.82 3.14 -10.50
C THR A 110 13.73 3.78 -11.38
N ASP A 111 13.83 5.08 -11.70
CA ASP A 111 12.92 5.83 -12.59
C ASP A 111 12.52 5.08 -13.87
N ARG A 112 13.38 4.17 -14.34
CA ARG A 112 13.12 3.25 -15.48
C ARG A 112 11.84 2.41 -15.35
N HIS A 113 11.42 2.04 -14.14
CA HIS A 113 10.20 1.24 -13.95
C HIS A 113 8.94 2.07 -14.16
N ALA A 114 8.88 3.26 -13.54
CA ALA A 114 7.83 4.22 -13.85
C ALA A 114 7.83 4.48 -15.35
N ASP A 115 9.02 4.58 -15.93
CA ASP A 115 9.18 4.85 -17.33
C ASP A 115 8.54 3.76 -18.24
N ALA A 116 8.78 2.48 -17.92
CA ALA A 116 8.16 1.35 -18.61
C ALA A 116 6.64 1.25 -18.42
N VAL A 117 6.10 1.69 -17.26
CA VAL A 117 4.65 1.73 -17.01
C VAL A 117 3.97 2.71 -17.97
N PHE A 118 4.47 3.94 -18.04
CA PHE A 118 3.88 4.95 -18.93
C PHE A 118 4.02 4.54 -20.40
N ALA A 119 5.16 3.96 -20.81
CA ALA A 119 5.34 3.48 -22.19
C ALA A 119 4.29 2.41 -22.57
N ARG A 120 4.02 1.45 -21.68
CA ARG A 120 2.99 0.41 -21.90
C ARG A 120 1.60 1.02 -21.99
N LEU A 121 1.27 1.95 -21.10
CA LEU A 121 -0.04 2.60 -21.08
C LEU A 121 -0.26 3.54 -22.26
N TYR A 122 0.78 4.23 -22.73
CA TYR A 122 0.73 5.04 -23.94
C TYR A 122 0.48 4.17 -25.17
N GLN A 123 1.22 3.06 -25.32
CA GLN A 123 1.00 2.12 -26.41
C GLN A 123 -0.43 1.55 -26.37
N ALA A 124 -0.92 1.20 -25.18
CA ALA A 124 -2.31 0.81 -24.99
C ALA A 124 -3.24 1.94 -25.44
N HIS A 125 -3.14 3.15 -24.90
CA HIS A 125 -3.96 4.30 -25.30
C HIS A 125 -4.02 4.54 -26.82
N SER A 126 -2.90 4.43 -27.53
CA SER A 126 -2.85 4.60 -28.99
C SER A 126 -3.61 3.54 -29.79
N THR A 127 -3.95 2.40 -29.16
CA THR A 127 -4.61 1.25 -29.80
C THR A 127 -5.99 0.96 -29.21
N ALA A 128 -6.13 1.02 -27.88
CA ALA A 128 -7.35 0.87 -27.08
C ALA A 128 -7.13 1.34 -25.63
N ARG A 129 -8.06 2.16 -25.08
CA ARG A 129 -7.97 2.62 -23.68
C ARG A 129 -8.10 1.42 -22.71
N PRO A 130 -7.19 1.26 -21.74
CA PRO A 130 -7.34 0.25 -20.68
C PRO A 130 -8.64 0.47 -19.91
N ILE A 131 -9.45 -0.58 -19.75
CA ILE A 131 -10.63 -0.53 -18.90
C ILE A 131 -10.14 -0.58 -17.45
N PHE A 132 -10.30 0.54 -16.74
CA PHE A 132 -10.02 0.64 -15.32
C PHE A 132 -11.29 1.10 -14.62
N ASN A 133 -11.90 0.19 -13.86
CA ASN A 133 -13.07 0.51 -13.05
C ASN A 133 -12.63 1.24 -11.78
N PRO A 134 -13.47 2.13 -11.23
CA PRO A 134 -13.22 2.71 -9.91
C PRO A 134 -12.94 1.61 -8.88
N PRO A 135 -11.80 1.65 -8.16
CA PRO A 135 -11.54 0.68 -7.11
C PRO A 135 -12.54 0.85 -5.96
N ALA A 136 -12.88 -0.23 -5.28
CA ALA A 136 -13.65 -0.17 -4.06
C ALA A 136 -12.79 0.41 -2.93
N TYR A 137 -13.32 1.39 -2.20
CA TYR A 137 -12.60 2.06 -1.11
C TYR A 137 -13.07 1.61 0.27
N HIS A 138 -12.12 1.49 1.19
CA HIS A 138 -12.34 1.47 2.62
C HIS A 138 -11.55 2.59 3.28
N SER A 139 -12.25 3.70 3.57
CA SER A 139 -11.61 4.97 3.95
C SER A 139 -11.83 5.27 5.43
N ILE A 140 -10.72 5.40 6.17
CA ILE A 140 -10.71 5.69 7.60
C ILE A 140 -9.75 6.84 7.87
N SER A 141 -10.24 7.92 8.47
CA SER A 141 -9.37 9.02 8.90
C SER A 141 -8.74 8.70 10.26
N ILE A 142 -7.46 8.34 10.25
CA ILE A 142 -6.71 8.00 11.47
C ILE A 142 -5.56 9.00 11.64
N PRO A 143 -5.50 9.76 12.76
CA PRO A 143 -4.33 10.56 13.08
C PRO A 143 -3.11 9.68 13.44
N ASP A 144 -1.92 10.05 12.98
CA ASP A 144 -0.68 9.29 13.24
C ASP A 144 -0.03 9.69 14.57
N SER A 145 -0.73 9.42 15.67
CA SER A 145 -0.30 9.76 17.02
C SER A 145 -0.29 8.52 17.91
N PRO A 146 0.69 8.35 18.82
CA PRO A 146 0.78 7.17 19.69
C PRO A 146 -0.44 6.89 20.57
N GLY A 147 -1.21 7.93 20.92
CA GLY A 147 -2.41 7.79 21.75
C GLY A 147 -3.67 7.38 20.98
N VAL A 148 -3.62 7.29 19.65
CA VAL A 148 -4.78 6.89 18.82
C VAL A 148 -4.88 5.37 18.79
N SER A 149 -6.06 4.83 19.03
CA SER A 149 -6.33 3.40 19.01
C SER A 149 -6.52 2.88 17.58
N ILE A 150 -5.45 2.73 16.80
CA ILE A 150 -5.53 2.14 15.45
C ILE A 150 -6.04 0.69 15.48
N SER A 151 -5.81 -0.05 16.58
CA SER A 151 -6.21 -1.45 16.69
C SER A 151 -7.72 -1.69 16.59
N THR A 152 -8.55 -0.69 16.92
CA THR A 152 -10.01 -0.81 16.77
C THR A 152 -10.43 -0.98 15.31
N HIS A 153 -9.58 -0.59 14.36
CA HIS A 153 -9.82 -0.70 12.93
C HIS A 153 -9.22 -1.95 12.30
N PHE A 154 -8.47 -2.77 13.05
CA PHE A 154 -7.87 -3.99 12.49
C PHE A 154 -8.93 -4.97 11.95
N PRO A 155 -10.00 -5.31 12.70
CA PRO A 155 -10.99 -6.28 12.21
C PRO A 155 -11.67 -5.82 10.92
N ASP A 156 -12.07 -4.54 10.85
CA ASP A 156 -12.79 -3.99 9.70
C ASP A 156 -11.90 -3.98 8.45
N CYS A 157 -10.66 -3.51 8.56
CA CYS A 157 -9.70 -3.54 7.47
C CYS A 157 -9.37 -4.97 7.02
N ILE A 158 -9.14 -5.89 7.95
CA ILE A 158 -8.83 -7.30 7.63
C ILE A 158 -10.02 -7.94 6.89
N ASN A 159 -11.24 -7.70 7.36
CA ASN A 159 -12.45 -8.21 6.71
C ASN A 159 -12.63 -7.64 5.30
N PHE A 160 -12.38 -6.34 5.10
CA PHE A 160 -12.42 -5.73 3.78
C PHE A 160 -11.42 -6.42 2.81
N ILE A 161 -10.19 -6.65 3.27
CA ILE A 161 -9.14 -7.31 2.47
C ILE A 161 -9.51 -8.76 2.16
N ASN A 162 -10.02 -9.51 3.14
CA ASN A 162 -10.44 -10.91 2.95
C ASN A 162 -11.64 -11.02 1.99
N ASN A 163 -12.65 -10.17 2.16
CA ASN A 163 -13.82 -10.17 1.27
C ASN A 163 -13.42 -9.85 -0.18
N ALA A 164 -12.51 -8.90 -0.38
CA ALA A 164 -11.97 -8.60 -1.70
C ALA A 164 -11.27 -9.82 -2.31
N ARG A 165 -10.40 -10.49 -1.54
CA ARG A 165 -9.67 -11.69 -1.97
C ARG A 165 -10.58 -12.89 -2.24
N GLU A 166 -11.67 -13.05 -1.49
CA GLU A 166 -12.62 -14.16 -1.66
C GLU A 166 -13.61 -13.92 -2.82
N SER A 167 -13.91 -12.66 -3.13
CA SER A 167 -14.88 -12.29 -4.17
C SER A 167 -14.29 -12.24 -5.59
N LEU A 168 -12.96 -12.17 -5.71
CA LEU A 168 -12.25 -12.12 -6.97
C LEU A 168 -11.41 -13.39 -7.16
N GLY A 169 -10.97 -13.64 -8.41
CA GLY A 169 -10.33 -14.89 -8.84
C GLY A 169 -8.96 -15.15 -8.21
N ASP A 170 -8.17 -16.01 -8.88
CA ASP A 170 -6.84 -16.38 -8.40
C ASP A 170 -5.98 -15.12 -8.12
N PRO A 171 -5.41 -14.94 -6.92
CA PRO A 171 -4.57 -13.77 -6.60
C PRO A 171 -3.30 -13.65 -7.48
N GLU A 172 -2.87 -14.73 -8.15
CA GLU A 172 -1.80 -14.68 -9.14
C GLU A 172 -2.28 -14.26 -10.53
N ASP A 173 -3.58 -14.43 -10.83
CA ASP A 173 -4.18 -13.93 -12.07
C ASP A 173 -4.46 -12.43 -11.94
N THR A 174 -3.58 -11.63 -12.52
CA THR A 174 -3.69 -10.17 -12.54
C THR A 174 -4.95 -9.66 -13.27
N SER A 175 -5.60 -10.48 -14.08
CA SER A 175 -6.78 -10.10 -14.87
C SER A 175 -8.11 -10.33 -14.16
N THR A 176 -8.16 -11.26 -13.20
CA THR A 176 -9.40 -11.63 -12.50
C THR A 176 -9.30 -11.60 -10.98
N GLY A 177 -8.08 -11.60 -10.42
CA GLY A 177 -7.80 -11.62 -9.00
C GLY A 177 -7.88 -10.26 -8.32
N ALA A 178 -8.14 -10.27 -7.01
CA ALA A 178 -8.08 -9.06 -6.20
C ALA A 178 -6.67 -8.49 -6.16
N ARG A 179 -6.56 -7.17 -6.25
CA ARG A 179 -5.32 -6.43 -6.06
C ARG A 179 -5.61 -5.22 -5.18
N ILE A 180 -4.98 -5.18 -4.02
CA ILE A 180 -5.40 -4.37 -2.87
C ILE A 180 -4.24 -3.47 -2.46
N LEU A 181 -4.50 -2.16 -2.46
CA LEU A 181 -3.53 -1.16 -2.00
C LEU A 181 -3.90 -0.64 -0.62
N ILE A 182 -2.98 -0.71 0.34
CA ILE A 182 -3.09 -0.02 1.64
C ILE A 182 -2.20 1.22 1.60
N HIS A 183 -2.79 2.40 1.79
CA HIS A 183 -2.01 3.64 1.85
C HIS A 183 -2.39 4.55 3.01
N CYS A 184 -1.47 5.45 3.36
CA CYS A 184 -1.74 6.61 4.20
C CYS A 184 -1.05 7.83 3.56
N VAL A 185 -0.76 8.90 4.30
CA VAL A 185 -0.08 10.07 3.73
C VAL A 185 1.35 9.74 3.28
N GLN A 186 2.18 9.14 4.15
CA GLN A 186 3.61 8.89 3.86
C GLN A 186 3.94 7.42 3.62
N GLY A 187 3.00 6.50 3.83
CA GLY A 187 3.27 5.07 3.70
C GLY A 187 4.29 4.54 4.73
N ILE A 188 4.38 5.18 5.91
CA ILE A 188 5.37 4.85 6.96
C ILE A 188 4.71 4.16 8.15
N SER A 189 3.65 4.75 8.72
CA SER A 189 3.11 4.34 10.03
C SER A 189 1.73 3.70 9.96
N ARG A 190 0.67 4.45 9.60
CA ARG A 190 -0.72 3.95 9.60
C ARG A 190 -0.96 2.76 8.67
N SER A 191 -0.61 2.91 7.39
CA SER A 191 -0.73 1.83 6.40
C SER A 191 0.15 0.64 6.73
N ALA A 192 1.35 0.88 7.26
CA ALA A 192 2.20 -0.19 7.77
C ALA A 192 1.53 -0.96 8.89
N SER A 193 0.91 -0.29 9.87
CA SER A 193 0.21 -0.96 10.97
C SER A 193 -0.91 -1.87 10.47
N ILE A 194 -1.75 -1.39 9.55
CA ILE A 194 -2.83 -2.22 8.98
C ILE A 194 -2.26 -3.39 8.17
N ALA A 195 -1.23 -3.15 7.35
CA ALA A 195 -0.57 -4.21 6.58
C ALA A 195 0.05 -5.28 7.49
N ILE A 196 0.72 -4.88 8.58
CA ILE A 196 1.30 -5.81 9.55
C ILE A 196 0.20 -6.60 10.27
N ALA A 197 -0.85 -5.94 10.74
CA ALA A 197 -1.98 -6.61 11.38
C ALA A 197 -2.63 -7.63 10.43
N TYR A 198 -2.77 -7.28 9.15
CA TYR A 198 -3.26 -8.20 8.13
C TYR A 198 -2.32 -9.41 7.94
N VAL A 199 -1.02 -9.19 7.76
CA VAL A 199 -0.04 -10.29 7.59
C VAL A 199 -0.01 -11.21 8.81
N MET A 200 -0.07 -10.65 10.03
CA MET A 200 -0.19 -11.45 11.26
C MET A 200 -1.43 -12.35 11.24
N SER A 201 -2.58 -11.79 10.85
CA SER A 201 -3.85 -12.53 10.78
C SER A 201 -3.90 -13.54 9.63
N ASP A 202 -3.37 -13.22 8.47
CA ASP A 202 -3.41 -14.08 7.28
C ASP A 202 -2.46 -15.27 7.43
N GLN A 203 -1.24 -15.02 7.91
CA GLN A 203 -0.21 -16.06 8.03
C GLN A 203 -0.17 -16.71 9.42
N GLN A 204 -0.99 -16.24 10.37
CA GLN A 204 -0.99 -16.70 11.76
C GLN A 204 0.41 -16.64 12.40
N ILE A 205 1.09 -15.51 12.19
CA ILE A 205 2.43 -15.24 12.72
C ILE A 205 2.44 -14.06 13.69
N GLY A 206 3.48 -14.01 14.51
CA GLY A 206 3.69 -12.93 15.46
C GLY A 206 4.00 -11.57 14.83
N TYR A 207 4.04 -10.54 15.68
CA TYR A 207 4.31 -9.16 15.26
C TYR A 207 5.67 -9.00 14.58
N GLU A 208 6.74 -9.56 15.16
CA GLU A 208 8.10 -9.37 14.67
C GLU A 208 8.34 -9.94 13.26
N PRO A 209 7.95 -11.20 12.93
CA PRO A 209 8.08 -11.69 11.56
C PRO A 209 7.17 -10.92 10.58
N ALA A 210 5.94 -10.56 10.95
CA ALA A 210 5.07 -9.77 10.08
C ALA A 210 5.63 -8.37 9.80
N PHE A 211 6.20 -7.71 10.82
CA PHE A 211 6.89 -6.43 10.66
C PHE A 211 8.05 -6.55 9.67
N ARG A 212 8.86 -7.60 9.75
CA ARG A 212 9.97 -7.84 8.81
C ARG A 212 9.50 -8.01 7.37
N ILE A 213 8.47 -8.81 7.12
CA ILE A 213 7.89 -9.00 5.77
C ILE A 213 7.49 -7.65 5.17
N VAL A 214 6.75 -6.82 5.92
CA VAL A 214 6.28 -5.52 5.42
C VAL A 214 7.45 -4.52 5.28
N LYS A 215 8.46 -4.61 6.16
CA LYS A 215 9.67 -3.78 6.11
C LYS A 215 10.57 -4.13 4.92
N GLU A 216 10.68 -5.41 4.58
CA GLU A 216 11.40 -5.88 3.39
C GLU A 216 10.72 -5.37 2.10
N ALA A 217 9.38 -5.43 2.05
CA ALA A 217 8.62 -4.87 0.94
C ALA A 217 8.79 -3.35 0.80
N ARG A 218 8.74 -2.60 1.91
CA ARG A 218 8.94 -1.14 1.91
C ARG A 218 9.88 -0.71 3.06
N PRO A 219 11.17 -0.44 2.78
CA PRO A 219 12.16 -0.09 3.81
C PRO A 219 11.85 1.15 4.64
N ALA A 220 10.98 2.05 4.19
CA ALA A 220 10.56 3.23 4.94
C ALA A 220 9.57 2.91 6.09
N VAL A 221 8.97 1.72 6.09
CA VAL A 221 7.95 1.30 7.08
C VAL A 221 8.48 1.43 8.51
N TRP A 222 7.74 2.17 9.34
CA TRP A 222 8.07 2.38 10.74
C TRP A 222 6.83 2.88 11.52
N PRO A 223 5.93 1.98 11.96
CA PRO A 223 4.79 2.33 12.80
C PRO A 223 5.23 3.13 14.02
N ASN A 224 4.45 4.11 14.45
CA ASN A 224 4.76 4.88 15.66
C ASN A 224 4.76 3.96 16.91
N VAL A 225 5.36 4.43 18.00
CA VAL A 225 5.53 3.64 19.24
C VAL A 225 4.22 3.09 19.80
N GLY A 226 3.13 3.87 19.75
CA GLY A 226 1.83 3.45 20.26
C GLY A 226 1.21 2.38 19.38
N PHE A 227 1.30 2.52 18.06
CA PHE A 227 0.81 1.52 17.11
C PHE A 227 1.58 0.20 17.23
N ARG A 228 2.90 0.23 17.45
CA ARG A 228 3.67 -1.00 17.71
C ARG A 228 3.21 -1.71 18.98
N SER A 229 2.94 -0.96 20.07
CA SER A 229 2.37 -1.54 21.29
C SER A 229 1.00 -2.17 21.03
N GLN A 230 0.15 -1.51 20.25
CA GLN A 230 -1.16 -2.03 19.88
C GLN A 230 -1.09 -3.27 18.98
N LEU A 231 -0.11 -3.36 18.07
CA LEU A 231 0.13 -4.56 17.24
C LEU A 231 0.60 -5.74 18.09
N LYS A 232 1.48 -5.51 19.06
CA LYS A 232 1.89 -6.54 20.03
C LYS A 232 0.75 -6.96 20.96
N GLU A 233 -0.19 -6.06 21.26
CA GLU A 233 -1.40 -6.44 21.98
C GLU A 233 -2.33 -7.27 21.10
N PHE A 234 -2.49 -6.88 19.83
CA PHE A 234 -3.26 -7.64 18.85
C PHE A 234 -2.70 -9.05 18.64
N GLU A 235 -1.38 -9.23 18.63
CA GLU A 235 -0.71 -10.54 18.60
C GLU A 235 -1.26 -11.50 19.67
N LYS A 236 -1.50 -11.03 20.89
CA LYS A 236 -2.05 -11.86 21.99
C LYS A 236 -3.49 -12.29 21.75
N THR A 237 -4.22 -11.54 20.94
CA THR A 237 -5.60 -11.87 20.56
C THR A 237 -5.63 -12.90 19.43
N LEU A 238 -4.57 -12.97 18.62
CA LEU A 238 -4.37 -14.03 17.65
C LEU A 238 -4.03 -15.31 18.41
N LYS A 239 -4.84 -16.35 18.21
CA LYS A 239 -4.51 -17.69 18.71
C LYS A 239 -3.45 -18.31 17.79
N LEU A 240 -2.27 -17.70 17.78
CA LEU A 240 -1.11 -18.22 17.06
C LEU A 240 -0.92 -19.67 17.51
N GLN A 241 -0.82 -20.59 16.55
CA GLN A 241 -0.68 -22.00 16.87
C GLN A 241 0.66 -22.19 17.59
N GLY A 242 0.61 -22.34 18.91
CA GLY A 242 1.65 -23.00 19.66
C GLY A 242 1.53 -24.50 19.42
N ASP A 243 2.66 -25.15 19.18
CA ASP A 243 2.81 -26.59 19.28
C ASP A 243 2.06 -27.15 20.52
N GLU A 244 1.47 -28.32 20.32
CA GLU A 244 0.79 -29.20 21.30
C GLU A 244 -0.72 -29.01 21.55
N GLY A 245 -1.50 -29.94 20.98
CA GLY A 245 -2.62 -30.57 21.70
C GLY A 245 -4.03 -29.97 21.55
N GLY A 246 -4.67 -30.21 20.40
CA GLY A 246 -6.10 -30.54 20.26
C GLY A 246 -7.17 -29.64 20.92
N THR A 247 -8.01 -29.02 20.08
CA THR A 247 -9.41 -28.56 20.38
C THR A 247 -9.62 -27.09 20.75
N THR A 248 -9.30 -26.12 19.89
CA THR A 248 -9.88 -24.76 20.03
C THR A 248 -10.28 -24.07 18.73
N ARG A 249 -11.02 -24.80 17.91
CA ARG A 249 -11.77 -24.26 16.77
C ARG A 249 -13.07 -23.60 17.27
N ARG A 250 -13.08 -22.38 17.85
CA ARG A 250 -14.38 -21.73 18.22
C ARG A 250 -14.50 -20.21 18.47
N LEU A 251 -13.49 -19.35 18.32
CA LEU A 251 -13.68 -17.90 18.67
C LEU A 251 -13.64 -16.88 17.51
N TRP A 252 -13.14 -17.20 16.32
CA TRP A 252 -13.13 -16.24 15.19
C TRP A 252 -14.46 -16.20 14.39
N LYS A 253 -15.30 -17.25 14.49
CA LYS A 253 -16.61 -17.31 13.79
C LYS A 253 -17.66 -16.31 14.28
N LYS A 254 -17.38 -15.50 15.32
CA LYS A 254 -18.37 -14.58 15.90
C LYS A 254 -18.30 -13.14 15.34
N PHE A 255 -17.21 -12.78 14.65
CA PHE A 255 -17.00 -11.41 14.13
C PHE A 255 -16.77 -11.34 12.62
N VAL A 256 -16.75 -12.49 11.93
CA VAL A 256 -16.80 -12.58 10.47
C VAL A 256 -18.02 -13.43 10.13
N LYS A 257 -19.15 -12.77 9.83
CA LYS A 257 -20.26 -13.48 9.18
C LYS A 257 -19.82 -13.78 7.74
N PRO A 258 -19.90 -15.02 7.26
CA PRO A 258 -19.88 -15.24 5.81
C PRO A 258 -21.10 -14.53 5.22
N ALA A 259 -20.89 -13.78 4.14
CA ALA A 259 -21.98 -13.31 3.32
C ALA A 259 -22.71 -14.53 2.73
N GLY A 260 -23.96 -14.73 3.14
CA GLY A 260 -24.82 -15.79 2.61
C GLY A 260 -24.84 -17.07 3.44
N SER A 261 -25.83 -17.18 4.32
CA SER A 261 -26.44 -18.47 4.64
C SER A 261 -27.90 -18.20 4.99
N SER A 262 -28.79 -18.58 4.07
CA SER A 262 -30.23 -18.69 4.24
C SER A 262 -30.59 -19.65 5.37
#